data_AF-A0A7C7JDR2-F1
#
_entry.id   AF-A0A7C7JDR2-F1
#
_cell.length_a   1.000
_cell.length_b   1.000
_cell.length_c   1.000
_cell.angle_alpha   90.00
_cell.angle_beta   90.00
_cell.angle_gamma   90.00
#
_symmetry.space_group_name_H-M   'P 1'
#
loop_
_entity.id
_entity.type
_entity.pdbx_description
1 polymer ?
#
loop_
_entity_poly.entity_id
_entity_poly.type
_entity_poly.pdbx_seq_one_letter_code
_entity_poly.pdbx_strand_id
1 'polypeptide(L)'
;MTLQFLATKGTATANKKLIQSSIGCSNYTECFEGRLPAFANLSDLTDSKTNDFNSFLLEYNSFNDINAVLINKDTGIEYPIIDNTYGKLFTPAQIGSLKFGFLLRWREVANLIGFGNYDFKIEVSNSITTDIVFTELHKFRLMPFTCENADNTVRITLEKLGYIENGNDYRGFSTGSWTDQIRFYGKLSNAGHNTETDNLLLSNRQLHQIQTQIIDKFSLRIDSVISSDAMRFLKDDLLSNVLTVDDYNRSNITNYKSLKVSLVDIEDPIQHEINGTYTYTINLVEFNQSTLKRNF
;
A
#
# COMPACT_ATOMS: atom_id res chain seq x y z
N MET A 1 -8.55 81.99 1.26
CA MET A 1 -9.18 80.78 0.70
C MET A 1 -8.41 79.60 1.27
N THR A 2 -8.91 79.03 2.37
CA THR A 2 -8.27 77.89 3.05
C THR A 2 -9.38 77.09 3.71
N LEU A 3 -9.73 75.94 3.13
CA LEU A 3 -10.74 75.03 3.65
C LEU A 3 -10.05 73.94 4.48
N GLN A 4 -10.40 73.89 5.77
CA GLN A 4 -10.14 72.77 6.66
C GLN A 4 -10.98 71.57 6.22
N PHE A 5 -10.38 70.38 6.17
CA PHE A 5 -11.11 69.11 6.06
C PHE A 5 -11.09 68.38 7.39
N LEU A 6 -12.31 68.15 7.90
CA LEU A 6 -12.65 67.32 9.05
C LEU A 6 -12.41 65.83 8.74
N ALA A 7 -11.81 65.13 9.70
CA ALA A 7 -11.62 63.68 9.67
C ALA A 7 -12.89 62.95 10.11
N THR A 8 -13.34 61.99 9.31
CA THR A 8 -14.33 60.97 9.71
C THR A 8 -13.65 59.60 9.83
N LYS A 9 -13.83 58.98 11.01
CA LYS A 9 -13.43 57.62 11.34
C LYS A 9 -14.24 56.60 10.52
N GLY A 10 -13.55 55.75 9.76
CA GLY A 10 -14.08 54.51 9.22
C GLY A 10 -13.53 53.31 9.98
N THR A 11 -14.42 52.51 10.55
CA THR A 11 -14.16 51.23 11.22
C THR A 11 -13.62 50.20 10.23
N ALA A 12 -12.42 49.66 10.50
CA ALA A 12 -11.83 48.56 9.73
C ALA A 12 -12.39 47.22 10.21
N THR A 13 -13.27 46.63 9.39
CA THR A 13 -13.68 45.23 9.49
C THR A 13 -12.51 44.36 9.02
N ALA A 14 -12.00 43.48 9.89
CA ALA A 14 -10.93 42.55 9.56
C ALA A 14 -11.43 41.49 8.56
N ASN A 15 -11.19 41.71 7.27
CA ASN A 15 -11.32 40.67 6.26
C ASN A 15 -10.18 39.66 6.44
N LYS A 16 -10.53 38.46 6.93
CA LYS A 16 -9.70 37.25 6.92
C LYS A 16 -9.33 36.96 5.47
N LYS A 17 -8.15 37.41 5.05
CA LYS A 17 -7.61 37.14 3.72
C LYS A 17 -7.30 35.64 3.66
N LEU A 18 -8.14 34.89 2.96
CA LEU A 18 -7.85 33.54 2.50
C LEU A 18 -6.52 33.60 1.74
N ILE A 19 -5.47 33.08 2.34
CA ILE A 19 -4.23 32.77 1.63
C ILE A 19 -4.56 31.53 0.80
N GLN A 20 -5.07 31.75 -0.42
CA GLN A 20 -4.93 30.75 -1.48
C GLN A 20 -3.42 30.67 -1.77
N SER A 21 -2.76 29.67 -1.22
CA SER A 21 -1.47 29.24 -1.72
C SER A 21 -1.72 28.59 -3.08
N SER A 22 -1.77 29.42 -4.13
CA SER A 22 -1.60 28.94 -5.50
C SER A 22 -0.14 28.50 -5.66
N ILE A 23 0.18 27.31 -5.15
CA ILE A 23 1.35 26.58 -5.59
C ILE A 23 1.00 26.10 -7.00
N GLY A 24 1.42 26.89 -7.99
CA GLY A 24 1.44 26.43 -9.36
C GLY A 24 2.41 25.27 -9.45
N CYS A 25 1.91 24.06 -9.71
CA CYS A 25 2.74 22.93 -10.10
C CYS A 25 3.29 23.21 -11.51
N SER A 26 4.38 23.97 -11.61
CA SER A 26 5.03 24.27 -12.89
C SER A 26 6.01 23.18 -13.34
N ASN A 27 6.29 22.18 -12.50
CA ASN A 27 7.11 21.01 -12.84
C ASN A 27 6.38 19.74 -12.37
N TYR A 28 5.78 18.99 -13.32
CA TYR A 28 5.13 17.70 -13.05
C TYR A 28 6.08 16.66 -12.42
N THR A 29 7.40 16.89 -12.53
CA THR A 29 8.48 16.05 -12.00
C THR A 29 8.66 16.13 -10.48
N GLU A 30 8.22 17.20 -9.81
CA GLU A 30 8.34 17.33 -8.34
C GLU A 30 7.12 16.79 -7.57
N CYS A 31 6.00 16.54 -8.25
CA CYS A 31 4.75 16.15 -7.57
C CYS A 31 4.62 14.65 -7.27
N PHE A 32 5.48 13.81 -7.86
CA PHE A 32 5.46 12.37 -7.67
C PHE A 32 6.89 11.83 -7.62
N GLU A 33 7.59 12.01 -6.50
CA GLU A 33 8.86 11.32 -6.20
C GLU A 33 8.70 9.79 -6.02
N GLY A 34 7.74 9.17 -6.73
CA GLY A 34 7.41 7.75 -6.61
C GLY A 34 7.07 7.30 -5.19
N ARG A 35 6.54 8.21 -4.37
CA ARG A 35 6.09 7.93 -3.00
C ARG A 35 4.76 7.20 -3.02
N LEU A 36 4.66 6.11 -2.28
CA LEU A 36 3.41 5.38 -2.10
C LEU A 36 2.41 6.23 -1.29
N PRO A 37 1.15 6.32 -1.72
CA PRO A 37 0.12 6.98 -0.93
C PRO A 37 -0.14 6.21 0.36
N ALA A 38 -0.30 6.94 1.47
CA ALA A 38 -0.74 6.39 2.74
C ALA A 38 -1.79 7.30 3.35
N PHE A 39 -2.87 6.73 3.89
CA PHE A 39 -3.95 7.50 4.48
C PHE A 39 -4.15 7.25 5.96
N ALA A 40 -4.53 8.31 6.66
CA ALA A 40 -4.96 8.26 8.05
C ALA A 40 -6.22 9.10 8.26
N ASN A 41 -7.14 8.56 9.04
CA ASN A 41 -8.33 9.25 9.51
C ASN A 41 -8.20 9.51 11.02
N LEU A 42 -7.94 10.77 11.38
CA LEU A 42 -7.83 11.15 12.78
C LEU A 42 -9.19 11.20 13.50
N SER A 43 -10.30 11.19 12.77
CA SER A 43 -11.65 11.28 13.33
C SER A 43 -12.28 9.91 13.62
N ASP A 44 -11.89 8.86 12.88
CA ASP A 44 -12.36 7.49 13.09
C ASP A 44 -11.19 6.57 13.45
N LEU A 45 -11.18 6.11 14.70
CA LEU A 45 -10.13 5.28 15.27
C LEU A 45 -10.24 3.81 14.89
N THR A 46 -11.41 3.38 14.43
CA THR A 46 -11.77 1.96 14.30
C THR A 46 -11.90 1.52 12.85
N ASP A 47 -12.04 2.47 11.93
CA ASP A 47 -12.20 2.16 10.53
C ASP A 47 -10.88 1.74 9.88
N SER A 48 -10.76 0.43 9.69
CA SER A 48 -9.65 -0.20 8.96
C SER A 48 -9.64 0.12 7.47
N LYS A 49 -10.66 0.81 6.93
CA LYS A 49 -10.73 1.24 5.53
C LYS A 49 -10.21 2.64 5.27
N THR A 50 -10.03 3.44 6.31
CA THR A 50 -9.58 4.82 6.20
C THR A 50 -8.27 5.10 6.93
N ASN A 51 -7.75 4.09 7.62
CA ASN A 51 -6.44 4.09 8.25
C ASN A 51 -5.58 2.97 7.66
N ASP A 52 -4.56 3.34 6.90
CA ASP A 52 -3.61 2.40 6.32
C ASP A 52 -2.51 2.03 7.34
N PHE A 53 -1.88 0.88 7.15
CA PHE A 53 -0.69 0.47 7.88
C PHE A 53 0.28 -0.28 6.95
N ASN A 54 1.57 -0.23 7.26
CA ASN A 54 2.58 -1.00 6.54
C ASN A 54 3.34 -1.89 7.52
N SER A 55 3.66 -3.10 7.10
CA SER A 55 4.46 -4.03 7.86
C SER A 55 5.84 -4.18 7.24
N PHE A 56 6.85 -4.32 8.08
CA PHE A 56 8.23 -4.55 7.67
C PHE A 56 8.75 -5.74 8.45
N LEU A 57 9.22 -6.75 7.72
CA LEU A 57 9.83 -7.94 8.28
C LEU A 57 11.18 -8.12 7.61
N LEU A 58 12.22 -8.26 8.43
CA LEU A 58 13.58 -8.45 7.96
C LEU A 58 14.27 -9.54 8.78
N GLU A 59 14.79 -10.55 8.10
CA GLU A 59 15.66 -11.56 8.71
C GLU A 59 17.11 -11.07 8.71
N TYR A 60 17.83 -11.33 9.80
CA TYR A 60 19.22 -10.93 9.96
C TYR A 60 20.03 -12.02 10.64
N ASN A 61 21.34 -11.80 10.83
CA ASN A 61 22.21 -12.76 11.52
C ASN A 61 22.66 -12.22 12.89
N SER A 62 23.21 -13.08 13.74
CA SER A 62 23.60 -12.73 15.12
C SER A 62 24.75 -11.72 15.24
N PHE A 63 25.42 -11.37 14.14
CA PHE A 63 26.51 -10.39 14.09
C PHE A 63 26.07 -9.08 13.46
N ASN A 64 24.75 -8.86 13.35
CA ASN A 64 24.19 -7.67 12.78
C ASN A 64 23.38 -6.89 13.81
N ASP A 65 23.54 -5.57 13.79
CA ASP A 65 22.68 -4.62 14.48
C ASP A 65 21.68 -4.03 13.51
N ILE A 66 20.47 -3.72 13.99
CA ILE A 66 19.39 -3.13 13.19
C ILE A 66 19.08 -1.73 13.72
N ASN A 67 19.11 -0.76 12.82
CA ASN A 67 18.66 0.59 13.05
C ASN A 67 17.49 0.89 12.13
N ALA A 68 16.29 1.04 12.70
CA ALA A 68 15.09 1.44 11.95
C ALA A 68 14.69 2.87 12.33
N VAL A 69 14.42 3.71 11.33
CA VAL A 69 14.14 5.13 11.49
C VAL A 69 13.01 5.54 10.55
N LEU A 70 12.06 6.31 11.08
CA LEU A 70 11.09 7.07 10.27
C LEU A 70 11.61 8.49 10.10
N ILE A 71 11.71 8.97 8.87
CA ILE A 71 12.27 10.29 8.54
C ILE A 71 11.15 11.14 7.97
N ASN A 72 10.84 12.27 8.60
CA ASN A 72 9.96 13.27 8.02
C ASN A 72 10.75 14.09 6.99
N LYS A 73 10.43 13.93 5.70
CA LYS A 73 11.18 14.54 4.60
C LYS A 73 10.86 16.02 4.39
N ASP A 74 9.75 16.50 4.93
CA ASP A 74 9.41 17.91 4.88
C ASP A 74 10.21 18.73 5.91
N THR A 75 10.65 18.10 7.01
CA THR A 75 11.40 18.76 8.11
C THR A 75 12.84 18.27 8.27
N GLY A 76 13.17 17.10 7.73
CA GLY A 76 14.46 16.42 7.91
C GLY A 76 14.62 15.71 9.26
N ILE A 77 13.61 15.72 10.13
CA ILE A 77 13.68 15.11 11.47
C ILE A 77 13.59 13.58 11.37
N GLU A 78 14.48 12.92 12.09
CA GLU A 78 14.53 11.46 12.22
C GLU A 78 13.90 11.01 13.54
N TYR A 79 13.07 9.96 13.46
CA TYR A 79 12.35 9.37 14.57
C TYR A 79 12.74 7.89 14.69
N PRO A 80 13.56 7.52 15.69
CA PRO A 80 14.02 6.15 15.84
C PRO A 80 12.86 5.21 16.20
N ILE A 81 12.88 4.00 15.64
CA ILE A 81 11.88 2.96 15.89
C ILE A 81 12.43 1.99 16.94
N ILE A 82 12.22 2.35 18.21
CA ILE A 82 12.71 1.58 19.37
C ILE A 82 11.58 1.02 20.23
N ASP A 83 10.33 1.37 19.94
CA ASP A 83 9.15 0.97 20.71
C ASP A 83 7.85 1.04 19.85
N ASN A 84 6.70 1.04 20.52
CA ASN A 84 5.36 1.06 19.92
C ASN A 84 4.80 2.48 19.66
N THR A 85 5.64 3.52 19.63
CA THR A 85 5.16 4.91 19.51
C THR A 85 4.42 5.18 18.20
N TYR A 86 4.90 4.64 17.08
CA TYR A 86 4.34 4.86 15.73
C TYR A 86 3.65 3.62 15.15
N GLY A 87 3.55 2.56 15.94
CA GLY A 87 3.02 1.30 15.48
C GLY A 87 3.21 0.16 16.48
N LYS A 88 3.43 -1.04 15.96
CA LYS A 88 3.71 -2.22 16.77
C LYS A 88 5.08 -2.79 16.42
N LEU A 89 6.00 -2.72 17.37
CA LEU A 89 7.26 -3.45 17.34
C LEU A 89 7.03 -4.89 17.81
N PHE A 90 7.44 -5.84 16.98
CA PHE A 90 7.31 -7.25 17.29
C PHE A 90 8.51 -7.74 18.07
N THR A 91 8.26 -8.57 19.08
CA THR A 91 9.32 -9.17 19.89
C THR A 91 9.82 -10.48 19.25
N PRO A 92 11.05 -10.94 19.57
CA PRO A 92 11.54 -12.22 19.11
C PRO A 92 10.64 -13.41 19.48
N ALA A 93 9.89 -13.31 20.60
CA ALA A 93 8.92 -14.34 20.98
C ALA A 93 7.71 -14.39 20.03
N GLN A 94 7.40 -13.30 19.32
CA GLN A 94 6.25 -13.22 18.44
C GLN A 94 6.55 -13.70 17.02
N ILE A 95 7.73 -13.35 16.49
CA ILE A 95 8.12 -13.56 15.09
C ILE A 95 9.34 -14.47 14.92
N GLY A 96 9.91 -14.97 16.02
CA GLY A 96 11.15 -15.76 16.01
C GLY A 96 12.40 -14.92 16.26
N SER A 97 13.46 -15.60 16.68
CA SER A 97 14.79 -14.99 16.88
C SER A 97 15.39 -14.56 15.54
N LEU A 98 16.26 -13.53 15.58
CA LEU A 98 16.96 -13.00 14.41
C LEU A 98 16.02 -12.43 13.32
N LYS A 99 14.87 -11.92 13.73
CA LYS A 99 13.94 -11.16 12.87
C LYS A 99 13.61 -9.81 13.49
N PHE A 100 13.64 -8.78 12.68
CA PHE A 100 13.06 -7.49 13.00
C PHE A 100 11.68 -7.42 12.37
N GLY A 101 10.69 -7.03 13.16
CA GLY A 101 9.33 -6.84 12.68
C GLY A 101 8.76 -5.54 13.22
N PHE A 102 8.21 -4.72 12.34
CA PHE A 102 7.50 -3.50 12.73
C PHE A 102 6.27 -3.30 11.86
N LEU A 103 5.12 -3.05 12.50
CA LEU A 103 3.89 -2.62 11.82
C LEU A 103 3.71 -1.13 12.07
N LEU A 104 4.05 -0.32 11.08
CA LEU A 104 3.88 1.13 11.06
C LEU A 104 2.42 1.47 10.85
N ARG A 105 1.85 2.28 11.75
CA ARG A 105 0.46 2.74 11.66
C ARG A 105 0.42 4.21 11.31
N TRP A 106 -0.04 4.50 10.10
CA TRP A 106 -0.05 5.86 9.57
C TRP A 106 -0.88 6.83 10.39
N ARG A 107 -1.93 6.34 11.07
CA ARG A 107 -2.72 7.14 12.00
C ARG A 107 -1.90 7.62 13.21
N GLU A 108 -1.06 6.76 13.78
CA GLU A 108 -0.24 7.11 14.95
C GLU A 108 0.82 8.15 14.55
N VAL A 109 1.43 7.98 13.38
CA VAL A 109 2.33 8.97 12.75
C VAL A 109 1.60 10.29 12.52
N ALA A 110 0.43 10.27 11.89
CA ALA A 110 -0.35 11.48 11.60
C ALA A 110 -0.78 12.22 12.87
N ASN A 111 -1.08 11.50 13.94
CA ASN A 111 -1.50 12.08 15.20
C ASN A 111 -0.33 12.71 16.00
N LEU A 112 0.85 12.11 15.94
CA LEU A 112 2.02 12.55 16.73
C LEU A 112 2.91 13.55 15.99
N ILE A 113 3.14 13.32 14.69
CA ILE A 113 4.09 14.08 13.87
C ILE A 113 3.34 14.98 12.87
N GLY A 114 2.23 14.50 12.31
CA GLY A 114 1.42 15.21 11.32
C GLY A 114 1.36 14.50 9.97
N PHE A 115 0.68 15.13 9.01
CA PHE A 115 0.67 14.68 7.61
C PHE A 115 1.90 15.23 6.86
N GLY A 116 2.39 14.50 5.85
CA GLY A 116 3.61 14.89 5.15
C GLY A 116 4.26 13.76 4.35
N ASN A 117 5.47 14.00 3.88
CA ASN A 117 6.30 13.01 3.19
C ASN A 117 7.21 12.28 4.19
N TYR A 118 7.21 10.96 4.12
CA TYR A 118 7.96 10.11 5.05
C TYR A 118 8.81 9.09 4.32
N ASP A 119 10.01 8.85 4.82
CA ASP A 119 10.84 7.72 4.43
C ASP A 119 10.96 6.77 5.63
N PHE A 120 10.70 5.48 5.44
CA PHE A 120 10.96 4.44 6.44
C PHE A 120 12.24 3.72 6.02
N LYS A 121 13.29 3.85 6.83
CA LYS A 121 14.63 3.33 6.55
C LYS A 121 15.00 2.26 7.56
N ILE A 122 15.48 1.12 7.08
CA ILE A 122 16.08 0.06 7.89
C ILE A 122 17.54 -0.09 7.45
N GLU A 123 18.47 0.10 8.36
CA GLU A 123 19.89 -0.13 8.16
C GLU A 123 20.33 -1.33 8.99
N VAL A 124 21.07 -2.23 8.35
CA VAL A 124 21.68 -3.38 9.01
C VAL A 124 23.18 -3.19 8.95
N SER A 125 23.81 -3.10 10.11
CA SER A 125 25.26 -2.95 10.23
C SER A 125 25.89 -4.19 10.85
N ASN A 126 27.15 -4.45 10.54
CA ASN A 126 27.92 -5.46 11.26
C ASN A 126 28.21 -4.98 12.68
N SER A 127 27.85 -5.74 13.71
CA SER A 127 28.01 -5.36 15.12
C SER A 127 29.48 -5.23 15.55
N ILE A 128 30.44 -5.74 14.76
CA ILE A 128 31.89 -5.66 15.04
C ILE A 128 32.53 -4.50 14.28
N THR A 129 32.32 -4.41 12.96
CA THR A 129 32.99 -3.39 12.13
C THR A 129 32.19 -2.10 11.99
N THR A 130 30.92 -2.09 12.38
CA THR A 130 29.94 -1.00 12.20
C THR A 130 29.61 -0.64 10.75
N ASP A 131 30.16 -1.39 9.78
CA ASP A 131 29.88 -1.17 8.36
C ASP A 131 28.42 -1.51 8.04
N ILE A 132 27.78 -0.66 7.24
CA ILE A 132 26.44 -0.92 6.72
C ILE A 132 26.53 -2.04 5.69
N VAL A 133 25.82 -3.13 5.95
CA VAL A 133 25.76 -4.32 5.09
C VAL A 133 24.54 -4.26 4.18
N PHE A 134 23.45 -3.67 4.65
CA PHE A 134 22.18 -3.61 3.93
C PHE A 134 21.39 -2.38 4.33
N THR A 135 20.69 -1.79 3.36
CA THR A 135 19.77 -0.67 3.59
C THR A 135 18.49 -0.91 2.80
N GLU A 136 17.37 -0.84 3.50
CA GLU A 136 16.03 -0.86 2.93
C GLU A 136 15.38 0.51 3.13
N LEU A 137 14.79 1.08 2.08
CA LEU A 137 14.20 2.41 2.09
C LEU A 137 12.84 2.37 1.40
N HIS A 138 11.79 2.75 2.12
CA HIS A 138 10.43 2.85 1.62
C HIS A 138 9.96 4.29 1.70
N LYS A 139 9.32 4.78 0.64
CA LYS A 139 8.91 6.18 0.56
C LYS A 139 7.40 6.30 0.52
N PHE A 140 6.88 7.12 1.42
CA PHE A 140 5.45 7.31 1.60
C PHE A 140 5.06 8.78 1.56
N ARG A 141 3.81 9.03 1.16
CA ARG A 141 3.13 10.31 1.26
C ARG A 141 1.89 10.13 2.12
N LEU A 142 1.96 10.60 3.35
CA LEU A 142 0.90 10.50 4.35
C LEU A 142 -0.07 11.67 4.21
N MET A 143 -1.34 11.36 3.92
CA MET A 143 -2.40 12.34 3.71
C MET A 143 -3.64 12.03 4.58
N PRO A 144 -4.47 13.03 4.90
CA PRO A 144 -5.74 12.76 5.55
C PRO A 144 -6.65 11.96 4.62
N PHE A 145 -7.34 10.96 5.16
CA PHE A 145 -8.32 10.22 4.37
C PHE A 145 -9.50 11.14 3.99
N THR A 146 -9.72 11.28 2.69
CA THR A 146 -10.94 11.86 2.10
C THR A 146 -11.25 11.11 0.83
N CYS A 147 -12.51 11.12 0.38
CA CYS A 147 -12.87 10.52 -0.92
C CYS A 147 -12.12 11.18 -2.08
N GLU A 148 -11.73 12.45 -1.95
CA GLU A 148 -10.95 13.18 -2.96
C GLU A 148 -9.51 12.65 -3.01
N ASN A 149 -8.86 12.50 -1.86
CA ASN A 149 -7.47 12.02 -1.78
C ASN A 149 -7.36 10.54 -2.13
N ALA A 150 -8.36 9.73 -1.77
CA ALA A 150 -8.37 8.30 -2.03
C ALA A 150 -8.73 7.94 -3.47
N ASP A 151 -9.28 8.88 -4.24
CA ASP A 151 -9.61 8.65 -5.65
C ASP A 151 -8.36 8.25 -6.46
N ASN A 152 -8.55 7.37 -7.45
CA ASN A 152 -7.47 6.78 -8.24
C ASN A 152 -6.42 6.00 -7.42
N THR A 153 -6.81 5.46 -6.27
CA THR A 153 -5.97 4.55 -5.50
C THR A 153 -6.62 3.18 -5.32
N VAL A 154 -5.75 2.19 -5.23
CA VAL A 154 -6.09 0.81 -4.88
C VAL A 154 -5.30 0.44 -3.64
N ARG A 155 -5.97 -0.18 -2.67
CA ARG A 155 -5.31 -0.73 -1.49
C ARG A 155 -5.37 -2.24 -1.57
N ILE A 156 -4.22 -2.85 -1.35
CA ILE A 156 -4.05 -4.29 -1.31
C ILE A 156 -3.69 -4.67 0.12
N THR A 157 -4.51 -5.51 0.73
CA THR A 157 -4.24 -6.13 2.03
C THR A 157 -3.78 -7.56 1.79
N LEU A 158 -2.70 -7.92 2.48
CA LEU A 158 -1.98 -9.17 2.29
C LEU A 158 -2.00 -9.96 3.58
N GLU A 159 -2.26 -11.25 3.49
CA GLU A 159 -2.04 -12.18 4.61
C GLU A 159 -1.03 -13.25 4.17
N LYS A 160 0.11 -13.29 4.85
CA LYS A 160 1.23 -14.18 4.56
C LYS A 160 1.37 -15.25 5.64
N LEU A 161 1.50 -16.48 5.19
CA LEU A 161 1.69 -17.69 5.97
C LEU A 161 2.54 -18.68 5.18
N GLY A 162 3.46 -19.35 5.86
CA GLY A 162 4.35 -20.32 5.22
C GLY A 162 5.72 -19.73 4.95
N TYR A 163 6.38 -20.22 3.91
CA TYR A 163 7.77 -19.87 3.59
C TYR A 163 7.91 -19.67 2.08
N ILE A 164 8.60 -18.61 1.68
CA ILE A 164 8.94 -18.35 0.28
C ILE A 164 10.41 -18.74 0.09
N GLU A 165 10.69 -19.63 -0.87
CA GLU A 165 12.06 -20.01 -1.20
C GLU A 165 12.81 -18.78 -1.76
N ASN A 166 13.94 -18.42 -1.13
CA ASN A 166 14.67 -17.17 -1.36
C ASN A 166 13.89 -15.88 -0.98
N GLY A 167 12.88 -16.01 -0.11
CA GLY A 167 12.17 -14.89 0.49
C GLY A 167 12.11 -15.03 2.02
N ASN A 168 11.10 -14.40 2.62
CA ASN A 168 10.90 -14.42 4.06
C ASN A 168 10.25 -15.73 4.55
N ASP A 169 10.58 -16.15 5.78
CA ASP A 169 9.87 -17.22 6.49
C ASP A 169 8.79 -16.64 7.41
N TYR A 170 7.52 -16.94 7.09
CA TYR A 170 6.34 -16.53 7.84
C TYR A 170 5.80 -17.66 8.75
N ARG A 171 6.52 -18.78 8.89
CA ARG A 171 6.11 -19.89 9.76
C ARG A 171 6.39 -19.58 11.23
N GLY A 172 5.60 -20.19 12.11
CA GLY A 172 5.86 -20.19 13.55
C GLY A 172 5.53 -18.87 14.24
N PHE A 173 4.88 -17.93 13.56
CA PHE A 173 4.44 -16.68 14.18
C PHE A 173 3.31 -16.95 15.16
N SER A 174 3.51 -16.55 16.42
CA SER A 174 2.48 -16.68 17.47
C SER A 174 1.19 -15.90 17.16
N THR A 175 1.27 -14.91 16.27
CA THR A 175 0.13 -14.10 15.81
C THR A 175 -0.69 -14.77 14.71
N GLY A 176 -0.30 -15.96 14.24
CA GLY A 176 -0.97 -16.68 13.16
C GLY A 176 -0.40 -16.34 11.79
N SER A 177 -0.80 -15.19 11.21
CA SER A 177 -0.32 -14.70 9.92
C SER A 177 0.40 -13.35 10.05
N TRP A 178 1.24 -13.06 9.08
CA TRP A 178 1.82 -11.73 8.90
C TRP A 178 0.94 -10.92 7.96
N THR A 179 0.58 -9.70 8.35
CA THR A 179 -0.37 -8.87 7.60
C THR A 179 0.26 -7.55 7.20
N ASP A 180 0.01 -7.14 5.97
CA ASP A 180 0.51 -5.89 5.41
C ASP A 180 -0.59 -5.20 4.59
N GLN A 181 -0.50 -3.88 4.45
CA GLN A 181 -1.27 -3.14 3.47
C GLN A 181 -0.37 -2.26 2.65
N ILE A 182 -0.57 -2.28 1.35
CA ILE A 182 0.10 -1.37 0.44
C ILE A 182 -0.95 -0.69 -0.41
N ARG A 183 -0.79 0.61 -0.60
CA ARG A 183 -1.66 1.39 -1.46
C ARG A 183 -0.84 1.93 -2.61
N PHE A 184 -1.38 1.79 -3.80
CA PHE A 184 -0.80 2.31 -5.03
C PHE A 184 -1.79 3.28 -5.68
N TYR A 185 -1.25 4.20 -6.48
CA TYR A 185 -2.05 4.83 -7.52
C TYR A 185 -2.36 3.77 -8.58
N GLY A 186 -3.60 3.73 -9.04
CA GLY A 186 -4.03 2.68 -9.95
C GLY A 186 -5.51 2.40 -9.86
N LYS A 187 -5.93 1.32 -10.51
CA LYS A 187 -7.33 0.89 -10.58
C LYS A 187 -7.46 -0.61 -10.75
N LEU A 188 -8.57 -1.15 -10.25
CA LEU A 188 -9.02 -2.50 -10.50
C LEU A 188 -10.14 -2.46 -11.54
N SER A 189 -10.04 -3.29 -12.56
CA SER A 189 -11.04 -3.39 -13.64
C SER A 189 -11.52 -4.83 -13.78
N ASN A 190 -12.81 -5.02 -14.10
CA ASN A 190 -13.31 -6.31 -14.53
C ASN A 190 -12.72 -6.65 -15.91
N ALA A 191 -12.00 -7.76 -16.00
CA ALA A 191 -11.34 -8.25 -17.22
C ALA A 191 -12.17 -9.32 -17.95
N GLY A 192 -13.41 -9.56 -17.50
CA GLY A 192 -14.36 -10.53 -18.04
C GLY A 192 -14.54 -11.76 -17.17
N HIS A 193 -15.03 -12.83 -17.77
CA HIS A 193 -15.34 -14.10 -17.10
C HIS A 193 -14.70 -15.26 -17.87
N ASN A 194 -14.18 -16.24 -17.14
CA ASN A 194 -13.84 -17.55 -17.67
C ASN A 194 -14.95 -18.55 -17.33
N THR A 195 -15.17 -19.51 -18.22
CA THR A 195 -16.02 -20.67 -17.94
C THR A 195 -15.16 -21.91 -17.97
N GLU A 196 -15.07 -22.63 -16.86
CA GLU A 196 -14.43 -23.94 -16.80
C GLU A 196 -15.51 -25.01 -16.71
N THR A 197 -15.41 -26.02 -17.58
CA THR A 197 -16.40 -27.10 -17.66
C THR A 197 -15.68 -28.44 -17.62
N ASP A 198 -16.13 -29.28 -16.70
CA ASP A 198 -15.67 -30.65 -16.56
C ASP A 198 -16.71 -31.60 -17.16
N ASN A 199 -16.25 -32.48 -18.04
CA ASN A 199 -17.09 -33.38 -18.80
C ASN A 199 -16.55 -34.82 -18.70
N LEU A 200 -17.46 -35.77 -18.52
CA LEU A 200 -17.20 -37.20 -18.66
C LEU A 200 -17.49 -37.64 -20.10
N LEU A 201 -16.54 -38.30 -20.75
CA LEU A 201 -16.81 -38.97 -22.03
C LEU A 201 -17.26 -40.41 -21.76
N LEU A 202 -18.51 -40.73 -22.10
CA LEU A 202 -19.06 -42.06 -21.97
C LEU A 202 -18.56 -43.00 -23.07
N SER A 203 -18.72 -44.32 -22.87
CA SER A 203 -18.32 -45.35 -23.84
C SER A 203 -19.01 -45.23 -25.21
N ASN A 204 -20.20 -44.62 -25.25
CA ASN A 204 -20.92 -44.28 -26.47
C ASN A 204 -20.45 -42.97 -27.12
N ARG A 205 -19.34 -42.39 -26.64
CA ARG A 205 -18.76 -41.10 -27.07
C ARG A 205 -19.64 -39.88 -26.84
N GLN A 206 -20.61 -39.96 -25.92
CA GLN A 206 -21.35 -38.78 -25.47
C GLN A 206 -20.60 -38.07 -24.35
N LEU A 207 -20.50 -36.75 -24.46
CA LEU A 207 -20.00 -35.89 -23.39
C LEU A 207 -21.14 -35.61 -22.40
N HIS A 208 -20.94 -36.01 -21.15
CA HIS A 208 -21.80 -35.70 -20.03
C HIS A 208 -21.14 -34.65 -19.15
N GLN A 209 -21.76 -33.48 -19.06
CA GLN A 209 -21.28 -32.40 -18.21
C GLN A 209 -21.44 -32.77 -16.73
N ILE A 210 -20.33 -32.80 -16.00
CA ILE A 210 -20.31 -33.02 -14.54
C ILE A 210 -20.54 -31.69 -13.83
N GLN A 211 -19.73 -30.69 -14.17
CA GLN A 211 -19.76 -29.39 -13.52
C GLN A 211 -19.33 -28.28 -14.47
N THR A 212 -19.87 -27.09 -14.24
CA THR A 212 -19.39 -25.85 -14.87
C THR A 212 -19.30 -24.75 -13.83
N GLN A 213 -18.22 -24.00 -13.87
CA GLN A 213 -18.01 -22.82 -13.05
C GLN A 213 -17.74 -21.59 -13.91
N ILE A 214 -18.23 -20.45 -13.43
CA ILE A 214 -17.89 -19.13 -13.96
C ILE A 214 -16.91 -18.49 -12.98
N ILE A 215 -15.75 -18.06 -13.48
CA ILE A 215 -14.66 -17.46 -12.71
C ILE A 215 -14.49 -16.02 -13.19
N ASP A 216 -14.68 -15.07 -12.29
CA ASP A 216 -14.48 -13.65 -12.59
C ASP A 216 -12.99 -13.33 -12.68
N LYS A 217 -12.63 -12.56 -13.70
CA LYS A 217 -11.26 -12.06 -13.92
C LYS A 217 -11.18 -10.58 -13.60
N PHE A 218 -10.06 -10.19 -13.02
CA PHE A 218 -9.76 -8.81 -12.70
C PHE A 218 -8.38 -8.44 -13.23
N SER A 219 -8.25 -7.18 -13.64
CA SER A 219 -6.98 -6.58 -14.01
C SER A 219 -6.69 -5.45 -13.04
N LEU A 220 -5.63 -5.61 -12.26
CA LEU A 220 -5.13 -4.60 -11.34
C LEU A 220 -4.00 -3.84 -12.03
N ARG A 221 -4.26 -2.58 -12.36
CA ARG A 221 -3.26 -1.68 -12.90
C ARG A 221 -2.69 -0.83 -11.76
N ILE A 222 -1.39 -0.88 -11.56
CA ILE A 222 -0.66 0.01 -10.65
C ILE A 222 0.22 0.97 -11.46
N ASP A 223 0.12 2.25 -11.14
CA ASP A 223 0.75 3.34 -11.87
C ASP A 223 1.86 4.02 -11.05
N SER A 224 2.88 4.50 -11.76
CA SER A 224 3.94 5.37 -11.22
C SER A 224 4.71 4.81 -10.03
N VAL A 225 5.06 3.52 -10.05
CA VAL A 225 5.83 2.87 -8.98
C VAL A 225 7.33 2.89 -9.32
N ILE A 226 8.17 3.14 -8.32
CA ILE A 226 9.64 2.98 -8.43
C ILE A 226 9.98 1.49 -8.40
N SER A 227 11.01 1.10 -9.14
CA SER A 227 11.41 -0.30 -9.28
C SER A 227 11.68 -1.01 -7.94
N SER A 228 12.25 -0.36 -6.92
CA SER A 228 12.53 -1.01 -5.62
C SER A 228 11.25 -1.46 -4.91
N ASP A 229 10.27 -0.57 -4.79
CA ASP A 229 9.02 -0.81 -4.06
C ASP A 229 8.14 -1.80 -4.85
N ALA A 230 8.13 -1.65 -6.18
CA ALA A 230 7.49 -2.61 -7.08
C ALA A 230 8.11 -4.00 -6.96
N MET A 231 9.44 -4.12 -6.88
CA MET A 231 10.10 -5.42 -6.83
C MET A 231 9.80 -6.18 -5.54
N ARG A 232 9.76 -5.52 -4.38
CA ARG A 232 9.28 -6.15 -3.13
C ARG A 232 7.86 -6.66 -3.31
N PHE A 233 6.99 -5.81 -3.83
CA PHE A 233 5.59 -6.14 -4.02
C PHE A 233 5.41 -7.34 -4.97
N LEU A 234 6.10 -7.33 -6.10
CA LEU A 234 5.95 -8.35 -7.14
C LEU A 234 6.59 -9.70 -6.78
N LYS A 235 7.67 -9.70 -5.99
CA LYS A 235 8.45 -10.93 -5.70
C LYS A 235 8.09 -11.60 -4.37
N ASP A 236 7.56 -10.87 -3.41
CA ASP A 236 7.19 -11.40 -2.09
C ASP A 236 5.69 -11.21 -1.83
N ASP A 237 5.20 -9.97 -1.91
CA ASP A 237 3.84 -9.64 -1.49
C ASP A 237 2.74 -10.33 -2.33
N LEU A 238 2.90 -10.39 -3.66
CA LEU A 238 1.95 -11.05 -4.55
C LEU A 238 1.88 -12.58 -4.37
N LEU A 239 2.87 -13.18 -3.70
CA LEU A 239 2.86 -14.61 -3.37
C LEU A 239 2.16 -14.90 -2.02
N SER A 240 1.50 -13.90 -1.44
CA SER A 240 0.70 -14.07 -0.22
C SER A 240 -0.47 -15.04 -0.40
N ASN A 241 -0.89 -15.66 0.70
CA ASN A 241 -1.95 -16.69 0.69
C ASN A 241 -3.33 -16.08 0.44
N VAL A 242 -3.54 -14.85 0.90
CA VAL A 242 -4.78 -14.10 0.70
C VAL A 242 -4.43 -12.68 0.25
N LEU A 243 -4.91 -12.33 -0.94
CA LEU A 243 -4.88 -10.96 -1.47
C LEU A 243 -6.29 -10.39 -1.41
N THR A 244 -6.44 -9.24 -0.76
CA THR A 244 -7.70 -8.51 -0.69
C THR A 244 -7.53 -7.12 -1.27
N VAL A 245 -8.34 -6.74 -2.24
CA VAL A 245 -8.26 -5.44 -2.93
C VAL A 245 -9.47 -4.58 -2.57
N ASP A 246 -9.20 -3.34 -2.15
CA ASP A 246 -10.16 -2.25 -2.06
C ASP A 246 -9.84 -1.22 -3.14
N ASP A 247 -10.80 -0.93 -4.01
CA ASP A 247 -10.68 0.09 -5.04
C ASP A 247 -11.47 1.35 -4.64
N TYR A 248 -10.78 2.49 -4.65
CA TYR A 248 -11.33 3.80 -4.27
C TYR A 248 -11.57 4.72 -5.49
N ASN A 249 -11.41 4.23 -6.72
CA ASN A 249 -11.69 4.96 -7.96
C ASN A 249 -13.18 5.31 -8.04
N ARG A 250 -13.51 6.61 -8.06
CA ARG A 250 -14.89 7.11 -8.14
C ARG A 250 -15.56 6.81 -9.48
N SER A 251 -14.79 6.66 -10.54
CA SER A 251 -15.29 6.40 -11.90
C SER A 251 -15.59 4.93 -12.17
N ASN A 252 -15.32 4.03 -11.22
CA ASN A 252 -15.60 2.62 -11.44
C ASN A 252 -17.10 2.33 -11.48
N ILE A 253 -17.49 1.48 -12.43
CA ILE A 253 -18.88 1.00 -12.56
C ILE A 253 -19.26 0.17 -11.33
N THR A 254 -18.32 -0.61 -10.81
CA THR A 254 -18.50 -1.47 -9.64
C THR A 254 -17.60 -1.02 -8.50
N ASN A 255 -18.15 -0.95 -7.29
CA ASN A 255 -17.38 -0.64 -6.10
C ASN A 255 -16.76 -1.93 -5.53
N TYR A 256 -15.46 -2.13 -5.77
CA TYR A 256 -14.74 -3.28 -5.24
C TYR A 256 -14.25 -2.99 -3.82
N LYS A 257 -14.98 -3.49 -2.83
CA LYS A 257 -14.57 -3.40 -1.43
C LYS A 257 -14.27 -4.78 -0.88
N SER A 258 -13.04 -4.93 -0.43
CA SER A 258 -12.54 -6.13 0.23
C SER A 258 -12.69 -7.38 -0.66
N LEU A 259 -12.43 -7.19 -1.96
CA LEU A 259 -12.50 -8.26 -2.95
C LEU A 259 -11.31 -9.19 -2.79
N LYS A 260 -11.57 -10.46 -2.49
CA LYS A 260 -10.53 -11.48 -2.39
C LYS A 260 -10.18 -12.02 -3.77
N VAL A 261 -8.89 -12.01 -4.10
CA VAL A 261 -8.37 -12.38 -5.40
C VAL A 261 -7.16 -13.31 -5.27
N SER A 262 -6.83 -14.00 -6.35
CA SER A 262 -5.61 -14.80 -6.49
C SER A 262 -4.83 -14.34 -7.72
N LEU A 263 -3.50 -14.38 -7.62
CA LEU A 263 -2.60 -14.08 -8.74
C LEU A 263 -2.74 -15.12 -9.86
N VAL A 264 -2.84 -14.65 -11.11
CA VAL A 264 -2.73 -15.49 -12.31
C VAL A 264 -1.40 -15.24 -13.00
N ASP A 265 -1.17 -14.00 -13.41
CA ASP A 265 0.07 -13.58 -14.08
C ASP A 265 0.33 -12.08 -13.88
N ILE A 266 1.50 -11.65 -14.32
CA ILE A 266 1.96 -10.27 -14.30
C ILE A 266 2.45 -9.97 -15.71
N GLU A 267 1.92 -8.92 -16.34
CA GLU A 267 2.36 -8.49 -17.66
C GLU A 267 3.72 -7.77 -17.60
N ASP A 268 4.41 -7.70 -18.74
CA ASP A 268 5.64 -6.93 -18.85
C ASP A 268 5.38 -5.45 -18.50
N PRO A 269 6.21 -4.83 -17.65
CA PRO A 269 5.98 -3.47 -17.22
C PRO A 269 6.18 -2.47 -18.35
N ILE A 270 5.33 -1.45 -18.36
CA ILE A 270 5.47 -0.31 -19.26
C ILE A 270 6.34 0.73 -18.55
N GLN A 271 7.53 0.97 -19.08
CA GLN A 271 8.44 2.01 -18.58
C GLN A 271 8.05 3.39 -19.12
N HIS A 272 7.96 4.38 -18.23
CA HIS A 272 7.75 5.77 -18.61
C HIS A 272 9.10 6.51 -18.61
N GLU A 273 9.65 6.74 -19.81
CA GLU A 273 11.01 7.29 -20.00
C GLU A 273 11.24 8.65 -19.33
N ILE A 274 10.20 9.48 -19.21
CA ILE A 274 10.32 10.86 -18.72
C ILE A 274 10.56 10.91 -17.21
N ASN A 275 10.00 9.95 -16.46
CA ASN A 275 9.98 9.98 -14.99
C ASN A 275 10.66 8.76 -14.35
N GLY A 276 11.14 7.79 -15.14
CA GLY A 276 11.78 6.57 -14.63
C GLY A 276 10.84 5.65 -13.83
N THR A 277 9.53 5.85 -13.95
CA THR A 277 8.50 5.07 -13.26
C THR A 277 7.96 3.95 -14.15
N TYR A 278 7.39 2.93 -13.52
CA TYR A 278 6.80 1.79 -14.22
C TYR A 278 5.29 1.71 -13.95
N THR A 279 4.54 1.26 -14.95
CA THR A 279 3.18 0.76 -14.79
C THR A 279 3.22 -0.75 -14.89
N TYR A 280 2.56 -1.44 -13.95
CA TYR A 280 2.36 -2.89 -14.01
C TYR A 280 0.87 -3.21 -14.17
N THR A 281 0.59 -4.24 -14.95
CA THR A 281 -0.72 -4.87 -15.03
C THR A 281 -0.62 -6.26 -14.42
N ILE A 282 -1.44 -6.52 -13.41
CA ILE A 282 -1.48 -7.79 -12.69
C ILE A 282 -2.83 -8.44 -12.95
N ASN A 283 -2.83 -9.62 -13.53
CA ASN A 283 -4.05 -10.35 -13.82
C ASN A 283 -4.40 -11.27 -12.65
N LEU A 284 -5.67 -11.19 -12.26
CA LEU A 284 -6.20 -11.75 -11.04
C LEU A 284 -7.48 -12.52 -11.34
N VAL A 285 -7.82 -13.48 -10.49
CA VAL A 285 -9.11 -14.17 -10.49
C VAL A 285 -9.78 -14.10 -9.13
N GLU A 286 -11.10 -14.21 -9.10
CA GLU A 286 -11.85 -14.32 -7.85
C GLU A 286 -11.33 -15.50 -7.00
N PHE A 287 -11.06 -15.22 -5.72
CA PHE A 287 -10.57 -16.24 -4.79
C PHE A 287 -11.66 -17.28 -4.47
N ASN A 288 -12.90 -16.84 -4.27
CA ASN A 288 -14.03 -17.71 -3.94
C ASN A 288 -14.87 -17.99 -5.19
N GLN A 289 -14.69 -19.13 -5.83
CA GLN A 289 -15.42 -19.53 -7.04
C GLN A 289 -16.85 -19.98 -6.68
N SER A 290 -17.74 -19.02 -6.48
CA SER A 290 -19.07 -19.25 -5.89
C SER A 290 -20.15 -19.67 -6.90
N THR A 291 -19.98 -19.37 -8.19
CA THR A 291 -20.96 -19.70 -9.25
C THR A 291 -20.63 -21.06 -9.86
N LEU A 292 -21.17 -22.11 -9.26
CA LEU A 292 -20.94 -23.51 -9.66
C LEU A 292 -22.27 -24.22 -9.96
N LYS A 293 -22.41 -24.74 -11.18
CA LYS A 293 -23.48 -25.67 -11.55
C LYS A 293 -22.94 -27.10 -11.51
N ARG A 294 -23.64 -28.00 -10.81
CA ARG A 294 -23.34 -29.44 -10.78
C ARG A 294 -24.53 -30.23 -11.30
N ASN A 295 -24.26 -31.23 -12.12
CA ASN A 295 -25.23 -32.27 -12.46
C ASN A 295 -24.87 -33.51 -11.64
N PHE A 296 -25.85 -34.05 -10.91
CA PHE A 296 -25.74 -35.32 -10.18
C PHE A 296 -26.30 -36.47 -11.04
#